data_AF-A0A7C3SUN1-F1
#
_entry.id   AF-A0A7C3SUN1-F1
#
_cell.length_a   1.000
_cell.length_b   1.000
_cell.length_c   1.000
_cell.angle_alpha   90.00
_cell.angle_beta   90.00
_cell.angle_gamma   90.00
#
_symmetry.space_group_name_H-M   'P 1'
#
loop_
_entity.id
_entity.type
_entity.pdbx_description
1 polymer ?
#
loop_
_entity_poly.entity_id
_entity_poly.type
_entity_poly.pdbx_seq_one_letter_code
_entity_poly.pdbx_strand_id
1 'polypeptide(L)'
;MLWKTTRIIALVSIVLFWIAMMTLLFIREGYFTKSTWSFPETRWEQYKDWRVGVYTNDDKKVGYVQITTNPEPMSPYGPAFKMTITFRLDTVIFSFPVNLSIRGFAWFSQRKGLENFQLALRSDESDIKISGEYDGYQLKGEIITGKETVPYSLPVGRNFLLTAGPALPLMDTPVLEPGQSITVDVFDPLSRSVQKSIITSQSKETLQIAGENIDTYRMTVTLSGLTSTVWVTPDQEVVQVTTPFGLKLKKISLTETTAHIPDSEKGDIISATAIKPKGVKPFRGARQMWVKIEGLTNINQPPVSTYQVRTAQGYFINPPAEPKSLPLTEKIMRTIPDNTLTGDALIQSEHPKIQQMAKEIVGTEQDLWKKSQKIYDWVFKNIEKKISPNIPSALTVLETRQGDCNEHAVLFTALARAVGIPTRICIGLVWSDELQAFGYHAWVEVFVGDWTPIDPTLGQAIADATHIALIYGNIEQWFRLSSYVNQIQLEIINVE
;
A
#
# COMPACT_ATOMS: atom_id res chain seq x y z
N MET A 1 58.78 -16.73 0.56
CA MET A 1 57.79 -17.30 -0.36
C MET A 1 56.48 -17.63 0.34
N LEU A 2 56.51 -18.37 1.46
CA LEU A 2 55.34 -18.79 2.26
C LEU A 2 54.34 -17.69 2.62
N TRP A 3 54.79 -16.47 2.94
CA TRP A 3 53.92 -15.34 3.33
C TRP A 3 53.10 -14.75 2.16
N LYS A 4 53.65 -14.76 0.95
CA LYS A 4 52.91 -14.30 -0.25
C LYS A 4 51.83 -15.31 -0.63
N THR A 5 52.13 -16.61 -0.52
CA THR A 5 51.18 -17.68 -0.80
C THR A 5 50.02 -17.72 0.19
N THR A 6 50.24 -17.55 1.50
CA THR A 6 49.12 -17.47 2.47
C THR A 6 48.23 -16.26 2.27
N ARG A 7 48.79 -15.12 1.88
CA ARG A 7 48.00 -13.90 1.61
C ARG A 7 47.13 -14.04 0.36
N ILE A 8 47.64 -14.70 -0.68
CA ILE A 8 46.87 -15.02 -1.89
C ILE A 8 45.75 -16.01 -1.55
N ILE A 9 46.02 -17.07 -0.78
CA ILE A 9 45.01 -18.05 -0.36
C ILE A 9 43.90 -17.38 0.45
N ALA A 10 44.24 -16.47 1.37
CA ALA A 10 43.26 -15.72 2.16
C ALA A 10 42.39 -14.80 1.28
N LEU A 11 42.98 -14.06 0.34
CA LEU A 11 42.25 -13.22 -0.63
C LEU A 11 41.31 -14.05 -1.50
N VAL A 12 41.77 -15.18 -2.03
CA VAL A 12 40.96 -16.11 -2.82
C VAL A 12 39.80 -16.65 -1.98
N SER A 13 40.05 -17.00 -0.72
CA SER A 13 39.00 -17.51 0.19
C SER A 13 37.93 -16.44 0.48
N ILE A 14 38.31 -15.17 0.68
CA ILE A 14 37.38 -14.06 0.87
C ILE A 14 36.54 -13.83 -0.38
N VAL A 15 37.15 -13.84 -1.57
CA VAL A 15 36.43 -13.67 -2.84
C VAL A 15 35.47 -14.85 -3.08
N LEU A 16 35.90 -16.09 -2.83
CA LEU A 16 35.04 -17.27 -2.95
C LEU A 16 33.88 -17.24 -1.96
N PHE A 17 34.13 -16.83 -0.71
CA PHE A 17 33.08 -16.63 0.28
C PHE A 17 32.10 -15.53 -0.15
N TRP A 18 32.59 -14.41 -0.67
CA TRP A 18 31.77 -13.32 -1.20
C TRP A 18 30.93 -13.77 -2.40
N ILE A 19 31.52 -14.50 -3.36
CA ILE A 19 30.79 -15.08 -4.50
C ILE A 19 29.74 -16.06 -4.00
N ALA A 20 30.08 -16.97 -3.08
CA ALA A 20 29.12 -17.91 -2.50
C ALA A 20 27.98 -17.16 -1.81
N MET A 21 28.28 -16.08 -1.07
CA MET A 21 27.28 -15.27 -0.41
C MET A 21 26.41 -14.48 -1.38
N MET A 22 26.99 -13.93 -2.45
CA MET A 22 26.25 -13.28 -3.52
C MET A 22 25.39 -14.28 -4.29
N THR A 23 25.89 -15.49 -4.57
CA THR A 23 25.12 -16.55 -5.21
C THR A 23 23.97 -16.99 -4.30
N LEU A 24 24.20 -17.20 -3.00
CA LEU A 24 23.14 -17.48 -2.02
C LEU A 24 22.13 -16.34 -1.92
N LEU A 25 22.59 -15.08 -1.98
CA LEU A 25 21.73 -13.91 -2.04
C LEU A 25 20.92 -13.89 -3.33
N PHE A 26 21.52 -14.11 -4.49
CA PHE A 26 20.83 -14.17 -5.78
C PHE A 26 19.85 -15.34 -5.84
N ILE A 27 20.15 -16.49 -5.24
CA ILE A 27 19.22 -17.61 -5.08
C ILE A 27 18.05 -17.20 -4.17
N ARG A 28 18.34 -16.57 -3.02
CA ARG A 28 17.34 -16.06 -2.08
C ARG A 28 16.43 -14.99 -2.68
N GLU A 29 17.01 -14.08 -3.46
CA GLU A 29 16.32 -13.03 -4.22
C GLU A 29 15.71 -13.57 -5.53
N GLY A 30 15.84 -14.88 -5.78
CA GLY A 30 15.12 -15.58 -6.83
C GLY A 30 15.62 -15.34 -8.27
N TYR A 31 16.85 -14.89 -8.45
CA TYR A 31 17.46 -14.65 -9.77
C TYR A 31 17.74 -15.93 -10.58
N PHE A 32 17.76 -17.10 -9.93
CA PHE A 32 18.08 -18.39 -10.56
C PHE A 32 16.90 -19.37 -10.67
N THR A 33 15.66 -18.93 -10.44
CA THR A 33 14.48 -19.80 -10.57
C THR A 33 14.22 -20.16 -12.04
N LYS A 34 13.82 -21.42 -12.32
CA LYS A 34 13.50 -21.89 -13.67
C LYS A 34 12.47 -20.95 -14.34
N SER A 35 12.80 -20.52 -15.55
CA SER A 35 12.09 -19.48 -16.31
C SER A 35 11.02 -20.03 -17.26
N THR A 36 10.89 -21.35 -17.40
CA THR A 36 9.89 -21.96 -18.27
C THR A 36 8.52 -22.01 -17.59
N TRP A 37 7.72 -20.98 -17.87
CA TRP A 37 6.32 -20.84 -17.46
C TRP A 37 5.42 -21.55 -18.47
N SER A 38 4.55 -22.45 -18.00
CA SER A 38 3.39 -22.94 -18.76
C SER A 38 2.14 -22.80 -17.90
N PHE A 39 1.10 -22.20 -18.47
CA PHE A 39 -0.19 -22.06 -17.81
C PHE A 39 -0.81 -23.45 -17.57
N PRO A 40 -1.51 -23.66 -16.43
CA PRO A 40 -2.27 -24.89 -16.21
C PRO A 40 -3.30 -25.08 -17.34
N GLU A 41 -3.39 -26.30 -17.88
CA GLU A 41 -4.26 -26.62 -19.03
C GLU A 41 -5.75 -26.37 -18.75
N THR A 42 -6.17 -26.47 -17.48
CA THR A 42 -7.59 -26.54 -17.12
C THR A 42 -8.38 -25.24 -17.30
N ARG A 43 -7.74 -24.07 -17.35
CA ARG A 43 -8.46 -22.78 -17.43
C ARG A 43 -8.88 -22.37 -18.83
N TRP A 44 -8.28 -23.00 -19.84
CA TRP A 44 -8.60 -22.76 -21.24
C TRP A 44 -9.86 -23.48 -21.69
N GLU A 45 -10.35 -24.43 -20.87
CA GLU A 45 -11.40 -25.37 -21.27
C GLU A 45 -12.72 -25.14 -20.54
N GLN A 46 -12.68 -24.63 -19.30
CA GLN A 46 -13.86 -24.57 -18.44
C GLN A 46 -14.04 -23.20 -17.81
N TYR A 47 -15.31 -22.80 -17.70
CA TYR A 47 -15.71 -21.69 -16.86
C TYR A 47 -15.42 -22.01 -15.40
N LYS A 48 -14.85 -21.06 -14.67
CA LYS A 48 -14.72 -21.13 -13.20
C LYS A 48 -15.28 -19.86 -12.57
N ASP A 49 -15.96 -20.01 -11.44
CA ASP A 49 -16.40 -18.95 -10.53
C ASP A 49 -16.02 -19.36 -9.12
N TRP A 50 -15.08 -18.66 -8.52
CA TRP A 50 -14.73 -18.89 -7.13
C TRP A 50 -14.67 -17.57 -6.37
N ARG A 51 -14.98 -17.67 -5.08
CA ARG A 51 -15.24 -16.52 -4.22
C ARG A 51 -14.56 -16.73 -2.89
N VAL A 52 -13.95 -15.67 -2.41
CA VAL A 52 -13.32 -15.62 -1.10
C VAL A 52 -13.91 -14.47 -0.30
N GLY A 53 -14.37 -14.74 0.91
CA GLY A 53 -14.74 -13.69 1.86
C GLY A 53 -13.47 -13.03 2.41
N VAL A 54 -13.53 -11.73 2.67
CA VAL A 54 -12.47 -10.98 3.36
C VAL A 54 -12.87 -10.81 4.81
N TYR A 55 -11.99 -11.21 5.72
CA TYR A 55 -12.23 -11.21 7.16
C TYR A 55 -11.11 -10.47 7.88
N THR A 56 -11.46 -9.79 8.96
CA THR A 56 -10.52 -9.22 9.93
C THR A 56 -9.95 -10.31 10.84
N ASN A 57 -8.98 -9.95 11.68
CA ASN A 57 -8.30 -10.89 12.59
C ASN A 57 -9.26 -11.62 13.55
N ASP A 58 -10.30 -10.93 14.01
CA ASP A 58 -11.41 -11.41 14.85
C ASP A 58 -12.49 -12.16 14.06
N ASP A 59 -12.19 -12.58 12.82
CA ASP A 59 -13.07 -13.36 11.94
C ASP A 59 -14.40 -12.68 11.60
N LYS A 60 -14.49 -11.35 11.72
CA LYS A 60 -15.61 -10.56 11.19
C LYS A 60 -15.45 -10.38 9.68
N LYS A 61 -16.51 -10.68 8.92
CA LYS A 61 -16.53 -10.50 7.46
C LYS A 61 -16.67 -9.01 7.12
N VAL A 62 -15.75 -8.50 6.32
CA VAL A 62 -15.68 -7.09 5.90
C VAL A 62 -15.73 -6.91 4.39
N GLY A 63 -15.80 -8.00 3.63
CA GLY A 63 -15.77 -7.92 2.18
C GLY A 63 -15.75 -9.27 1.49
N TYR A 64 -15.51 -9.23 0.18
CA TYR A 64 -15.30 -10.42 -0.63
C TYR A 64 -14.49 -10.11 -1.90
N VAL A 65 -13.91 -11.15 -2.47
CA VAL A 65 -13.35 -11.17 -3.82
C VAL A 65 -14.05 -12.27 -4.60
N GLN A 66 -14.51 -11.94 -5.79
CA GLN A 66 -15.03 -12.89 -6.76
C GLN A 66 -14.13 -12.85 -8.00
N ILE A 67 -13.72 -14.02 -8.45
CA ILE A 67 -13.01 -14.18 -9.72
C ILE A 67 -13.77 -15.16 -10.58
N THR A 68 -13.97 -14.77 -11.83
CA THR A 68 -14.50 -15.67 -12.85
C THR A 68 -13.55 -15.76 -14.02
N THR A 69 -13.32 -16.97 -14.54
CA THR A 69 -12.58 -17.19 -15.78
C THR A 69 -13.53 -17.75 -16.82
N ASN A 70 -13.59 -17.11 -17.98
CA ASN A 70 -14.39 -17.59 -19.11
C ASN A 70 -13.44 -17.93 -20.26
N PRO A 71 -13.40 -19.20 -20.71
CA PRO A 71 -12.68 -19.57 -21.93
C PRO A 71 -13.15 -18.72 -23.11
N GLU A 72 -12.21 -18.24 -23.91
CA GLU A 72 -12.51 -17.52 -25.14
C GLU A 72 -11.87 -18.22 -26.35
N PRO A 73 -12.65 -18.52 -27.40
CA PRO A 73 -12.12 -19.17 -28.57
C PRO A 73 -11.33 -18.15 -29.40
N MET A 74 -10.01 -18.36 -29.42
CA MET A 74 -9.02 -17.78 -30.34
C MET A 74 -8.44 -16.40 -29.97
N SER A 75 -7.29 -16.44 -29.28
CA SER A 75 -6.25 -15.43 -29.40
C SER A 75 -5.25 -15.85 -30.51
N PRO A 76 -4.58 -14.90 -31.21
CA PRO A 76 -3.42 -15.19 -32.06
C PRO A 76 -2.30 -15.97 -31.34
N TYR A 77 -2.33 -15.99 -30.01
CA TYR A 77 -1.36 -16.62 -29.13
C TYR A 77 -1.84 -17.96 -28.53
N GLY A 78 -2.93 -18.54 -29.06
CA GLY A 78 -3.42 -19.87 -28.69
C GLY A 78 -4.74 -19.82 -27.91
N PRO A 79 -5.08 -20.90 -27.18
CA PRO A 79 -6.19 -20.89 -26.24
C PRO A 79 -6.12 -19.66 -25.32
N ALA A 80 -7.27 -19.05 -25.07
CA ALA A 80 -7.41 -17.81 -24.32
C ALA A 80 -8.50 -17.93 -23.24
N PHE A 81 -8.43 -17.10 -22.21
CA PHE A 81 -9.54 -16.89 -21.28
C PHE A 81 -9.61 -15.43 -20.86
N LYS A 82 -10.82 -14.98 -20.60
CA LYS A 82 -11.10 -13.70 -19.95
C LYS A 82 -11.30 -13.91 -18.47
N MET A 83 -10.46 -13.29 -17.66
CA MET A 83 -10.64 -13.20 -16.22
C MET A 83 -11.44 -11.95 -15.89
N THR A 84 -12.39 -12.06 -14.98
CA THR A 84 -13.06 -10.92 -14.35
C THR A 84 -12.82 -10.99 -12.86
N ILE A 85 -12.46 -9.86 -12.25
CA ILE A 85 -12.28 -9.71 -10.81
C ILE A 85 -13.25 -8.68 -10.27
N THR A 86 -13.89 -9.00 -9.15
CA THR A 86 -14.65 -8.07 -8.34
C THR A 86 -14.16 -8.17 -6.90
N PHE A 87 -13.72 -7.06 -6.34
CA PHE A 87 -13.38 -6.93 -4.93
C PHE A 87 -14.33 -5.91 -4.31
N ARG A 88 -14.83 -6.22 -3.12
CA ARG A 88 -15.59 -5.28 -2.30
C ARG A 88 -15.09 -5.34 -0.88
N LEU A 89 -14.85 -4.17 -0.29
CA LEU A 89 -14.51 -3.97 1.11
C LEU A 89 -15.42 -2.89 1.69
N ASP A 90 -16.08 -3.21 2.79
CA ASP A 90 -16.91 -2.30 3.56
C ASP A 90 -16.52 -2.51 5.03
N THR A 91 -15.75 -1.57 5.58
CA THR A 91 -15.19 -1.68 6.93
C THR A 91 -14.97 -0.30 7.56
N VAL A 92 -14.52 -0.28 8.81
CA VAL A 92 -14.14 0.94 9.53
C VAL A 92 -12.76 0.69 10.15
N ILE A 93 -11.84 1.62 9.94
CA ILE A 93 -10.46 1.57 10.45
C ILE A 93 -10.25 2.79 11.34
N PHE A 94 -10.01 2.61 12.65
CA PHE A 94 -9.79 3.70 13.61
C PHE A 94 -10.82 4.84 13.52
N SER A 95 -12.11 4.47 13.50
CA SER A 95 -13.27 5.35 13.33
C SER A 95 -13.43 5.99 11.94
N PHE A 96 -12.62 5.61 10.96
CA PHE A 96 -12.72 6.05 9.56
C PHE A 96 -13.42 5.00 8.68
N PRO A 97 -14.57 5.30 8.04
CA PRO A 97 -15.25 4.38 7.16
C PRO A 97 -14.47 4.17 5.85
N VAL A 98 -14.33 2.92 5.43
CA VAL A 98 -13.67 2.52 4.18
C VAL A 98 -14.65 1.74 3.33
N ASN A 99 -15.06 2.34 2.20
CA ASN A 99 -15.85 1.70 1.16
C ASN A 99 -15.04 1.63 -0.12
N LEU A 100 -14.64 0.43 -0.52
CA LEU A 100 -13.80 0.20 -1.68
C LEU A 100 -14.39 -0.88 -2.58
N SER A 101 -14.55 -0.57 -3.86
CA SER A 101 -14.93 -1.55 -4.88
C SER A 101 -13.92 -1.55 -6.01
N ILE A 102 -13.33 -2.70 -6.32
CA ILE A 102 -12.56 -2.90 -7.55
C ILE A 102 -13.37 -3.80 -8.46
N ARG A 103 -13.49 -3.43 -9.74
CA ARG A 103 -14.00 -4.31 -10.78
C ARG A 103 -13.08 -4.24 -11.97
N GLY A 104 -12.87 -5.36 -12.64
CA GLY A 104 -12.13 -5.33 -13.87
C GLY A 104 -12.04 -6.67 -14.53
N PHE A 105 -11.37 -6.68 -15.67
CA PHE A 105 -11.09 -7.88 -16.42
C PHE A 105 -9.66 -7.85 -16.96
N ALA A 106 -9.16 -9.02 -17.30
CA ALA A 106 -7.89 -9.20 -17.98
C ALA A 106 -8.02 -10.38 -18.95
N TRP A 107 -7.43 -10.24 -20.13
CA TRP A 107 -7.33 -11.31 -21.11
C TRP A 107 -5.99 -12.00 -21.00
N PHE A 108 -6.02 -13.33 -21.01
CA PHE A 108 -4.83 -14.17 -20.99
C PHE A 108 -4.85 -15.11 -22.18
N SER A 109 -3.67 -15.45 -22.69
CA SER A 109 -3.48 -16.51 -23.67
C SER A 109 -2.31 -17.41 -23.34
N GLN A 110 -2.37 -18.63 -23.83
CA GLN A 110 -1.44 -19.70 -23.47
C GLN A 110 0.03 -19.34 -23.75
N ARG A 111 0.33 -18.67 -24.88
CA ARG A 111 1.71 -18.32 -25.26
C ARG A 111 2.19 -16.97 -24.76
N LYS A 112 1.30 -15.98 -24.59
CA LYS A 112 1.66 -14.60 -24.25
C LYS A 112 1.44 -14.27 -22.77
N GLY A 113 0.58 -15.03 -22.10
CA GLY A 113 0.08 -14.68 -20.77
C GLY A 113 -0.87 -13.50 -20.86
N LEU A 114 -0.74 -12.54 -19.95
CA LEU A 114 -1.57 -11.33 -19.98
C LEU A 114 -1.44 -10.63 -21.33
N GLU A 115 -2.55 -10.34 -21.99
CA GLU A 115 -2.54 -9.54 -23.22
C GLU A 115 -2.89 -8.09 -22.92
N ASN A 116 -4.00 -7.89 -22.23
CA ASN A 116 -4.49 -6.59 -21.85
C ASN A 116 -5.44 -6.70 -20.65
N PHE A 117 -5.70 -5.58 -20.01
CA PHE A 117 -6.60 -5.51 -18.88
C PHE A 117 -7.29 -4.15 -18.78
N GLN A 118 -8.39 -4.14 -18.03
CA GLN A 118 -9.03 -2.95 -17.53
C GLN A 118 -9.46 -3.17 -16.08
N LEU A 119 -9.09 -2.26 -15.20
CA LEU A 119 -9.50 -2.20 -13.80
C LEU A 119 -10.21 -0.87 -13.56
N ALA A 120 -11.22 -0.89 -12.72
CA ALA A 120 -11.92 0.28 -12.23
C ALA A 120 -11.97 0.18 -10.70
N LEU A 121 -11.39 1.17 -10.04
CA LEU A 121 -11.40 1.34 -8.60
C LEU A 121 -12.39 2.45 -8.26
N ARG A 122 -13.40 2.11 -7.46
CA ARG A 122 -14.52 2.99 -7.13
C ARG A 122 -14.66 3.19 -5.64
N SER A 123 -14.87 4.44 -5.26
CA SER A 123 -15.53 4.90 -4.03
C SER A 123 -16.75 5.73 -4.41
N ASP A 124 -17.57 6.13 -3.43
CA ASP A 124 -18.90 6.74 -3.64
C ASP A 124 -18.94 7.84 -4.73
N GLU A 125 -17.94 8.73 -4.78
CA GLU A 125 -17.88 9.84 -5.77
C GLU A 125 -16.63 9.82 -6.67
N SER A 126 -15.76 8.80 -6.60
CA SER A 126 -14.53 8.72 -7.40
C SER A 126 -14.38 7.39 -8.15
N ASP A 127 -14.07 7.44 -9.44
CA ASP A 127 -13.79 6.28 -10.30
C ASP A 127 -12.40 6.45 -10.92
N ILE A 128 -11.49 5.52 -10.63
CA ILE A 128 -10.16 5.45 -11.24
C ILE A 128 -10.18 4.26 -12.18
N LYS A 129 -10.00 4.52 -13.47
CA LYS A 129 -9.90 3.46 -14.47
C LYS A 129 -8.45 3.29 -14.89
N ILE A 130 -7.97 2.07 -14.84
CA ILE A 130 -6.63 1.72 -15.29
C ILE A 130 -6.81 0.72 -16.43
N SER A 131 -6.19 0.99 -17.56
CA SER A 131 -6.11 0.03 -18.67
C SER A 131 -4.65 -0.19 -19.05
N GLY A 132 -4.36 -1.32 -19.66
CA GLY A 132 -3.02 -1.59 -20.18
C GLY A 132 -3.00 -2.76 -21.15
N GLU A 133 -2.03 -2.71 -22.06
CA GLU A 133 -1.67 -3.76 -22.99
C GLU A 133 -0.22 -4.15 -22.73
N TYR A 134 0.03 -5.46 -22.68
CA TYR A 134 1.36 -6.03 -22.57
C TYR A 134 1.81 -6.51 -23.95
N ASP A 135 2.98 -6.07 -24.41
CA ASP A 135 3.53 -6.47 -25.72
C ASP A 135 4.57 -7.61 -25.64
N GLY A 136 4.84 -8.13 -24.45
CA GLY A 136 5.89 -9.14 -24.21
C GLY A 136 7.18 -8.58 -23.59
N TYR A 137 7.35 -7.25 -23.58
CA TYR A 137 8.51 -6.58 -22.97
C TYR A 137 8.14 -5.29 -22.23
N GLN A 138 7.06 -4.63 -22.64
CA GLN A 138 6.56 -3.41 -22.03
C GLN A 138 5.08 -3.52 -21.74
N LEU A 139 4.70 -2.94 -20.62
CA LEU A 139 3.31 -2.66 -20.30
C LEU A 139 3.03 -1.19 -20.61
N LYS A 140 2.10 -0.95 -21.52
CA LYS A 140 1.66 0.39 -21.92
C LYS A 140 0.20 0.55 -21.63
N GLY A 141 -0.20 1.71 -21.14
CA GLY A 141 -1.59 1.95 -20.82
C GLY A 141 -1.85 3.35 -20.33
N GLU A 142 -3.00 3.52 -19.70
CA GLU A 142 -3.44 4.80 -19.17
C GLU A 142 -4.18 4.62 -17.85
N ILE A 143 -4.09 5.65 -17.01
CA ILE A 143 -4.84 5.78 -15.77
C ILE A 143 -5.72 7.02 -15.92
N ILE A 144 -7.02 6.81 -15.83
CA ILE A 144 -8.03 7.85 -15.89
C ILE A 144 -8.51 8.12 -14.47
N THR A 145 -8.25 9.33 -13.98
CA THR A 145 -8.70 9.80 -12.66
C THR A 145 -9.58 11.04 -12.88
N GLY A 146 -10.89 10.90 -12.67
CA GLY A 146 -11.84 11.96 -12.99
C GLY A 146 -11.89 12.25 -14.51
N LYS A 147 -11.49 13.45 -14.92
CA LYS A 147 -11.44 13.87 -16.34
C LYS A 147 -10.06 13.76 -16.97
N GLU A 148 -9.03 13.45 -16.19
CA GLU A 148 -7.66 13.41 -16.69
C GLU A 148 -7.24 11.99 -17.04
N THR A 149 -6.44 11.88 -18.09
CA THR A 149 -5.83 10.64 -18.55
C THR A 149 -4.31 10.74 -18.46
N VAL A 150 -3.70 9.86 -17.68
CA VAL A 150 -2.26 9.80 -17.49
C VAL A 150 -1.72 8.53 -18.15
N PRO A 151 -0.99 8.62 -19.28
CA PRO A 151 -0.39 7.46 -19.90
C PRO A 151 0.78 6.95 -19.07
N TYR A 152 1.07 5.65 -19.18
CA TYR A 152 2.25 5.03 -18.60
C TYR A 152 2.85 4.00 -19.57
N SER A 153 4.17 3.79 -19.43
CA SER A 153 4.91 2.78 -20.19
C SER A 153 6.05 2.28 -19.32
N LEU A 154 6.02 1.00 -18.95
CA LEU A 154 6.96 0.40 -18.00
C LEU A 154 7.57 -0.87 -18.60
N PRO A 155 8.89 -1.09 -18.44
CA PRO A 155 9.50 -2.37 -18.78
C PRO A 155 9.02 -3.44 -17.79
N VAL A 156 8.51 -4.55 -18.30
CA VAL A 156 8.07 -5.68 -17.48
C VAL A 156 8.63 -6.98 -18.05
N GLY A 157 9.08 -7.88 -17.18
CA GLY A 157 9.57 -9.19 -17.61
C GLY A 157 8.46 -10.07 -18.16
N ARG A 158 8.85 -11.20 -18.76
CA ARG A 158 7.91 -12.20 -19.28
C ARG A 158 7.05 -12.87 -18.21
N ASN A 159 7.51 -12.86 -16.96
CA ASN A 159 6.85 -13.47 -15.83
C ASN A 159 6.08 -12.41 -15.05
N PHE A 160 4.94 -11.96 -15.57
CA PHE A 160 4.22 -10.78 -15.09
C PHE A 160 2.86 -11.12 -14.45
N LEU A 161 2.55 -10.49 -13.31
CA LEU A 161 1.28 -10.61 -12.61
C LEU A 161 0.71 -9.22 -12.34
N LEU A 162 -0.58 -9.06 -12.63
CA LEU A 162 -1.33 -7.86 -12.30
C LEU A 162 -1.84 -7.98 -10.87
N THR A 163 -1.57 -6.99 -10.01
CA THR A 163 -2.18 -6.93 -8.67
C THR A 163 -3.01 -5.65 -8.52
N ALA A 164 -4.20 -5.79 -7.92
CA ALA A 164 -5.05 -4.67 -7.53
C ALA A 164 -5.30 -4.63 -6.01
N GLY A 165 -4.57 -5.44 -5.23
CA GLY A 165 -4.78 -5.56 -3.79
C GLY A 165 -3.86 -6.60 -3.13
N PRO A 166 -3.92 -6.76 -1.80
CA PRO A 166 -2.88 -7.45 -1.03
C PRO A 166 -2.82 -8.98 -1.19
N ALA A 167 -3.66 -9.62 -2.00
CA ALA A 167 -3.95 -11.04 -1.79
C ALA A 167 -3.82 -12.02 -2.96
N LEU A 168 -3.73 -11.66 -4.25
CA LEU A 168 -3.89 -12.70 -5.29
C LEU A 168 -3.10 -12.51 -6.60
N PRO A 169 -1.76 -12.57 -6.59
CA PRO A 169 -1.01 -12.78 -7.82
C PRO A 169 -0.97 -14.26 -8.24
N LEU A 170 -1.46 -15.21 -7.44
CA LEU A 170 -1.22 -16.64 -7.69
C LEU A 170 -1.99 -17.26 -8.84
N MET A 171 -2.90 -16.51 -9.47
CA MET A 171 -3.80 -17.07 -10.45
C MET A 171 -3.01 -17.63 -11.63
N ASP A 172 -1.93 -17.03 -12.07
CA ASP A 172 -1.30 -17.46 -13.32
C ASP A 172 -0.02 -18.27 -13.14
N THR A 173 0.25 -18.75 -11.93
CA THR A 173 1.55 -19.37 -11.62
C THR A 173 1.57 -20.88 -11.94
N PRO A 174 2.69 -21.52 -12.32
CA PRO A 174 2.72 -22.98 -12.43
C PRO A 174 2.43 -23.64 -11.07
N VAL A 175 1.90 -24.87 -11.08
CA VAL A 175 1.78 -25.66 -9.83
C VAL A 175 3.18 -25.94 -9.31
N LEU A 176 3.44 -25.53 -8.07
CA LEU A 176 4.74 -25.67 -7.41
C LEU A 176 4.70 -26.82 -6.41
N GLU A 177 5.52 -27.84 -6.63
CA GLU A 177 5.74 -28.89 -5.64
C GLU A 177 6.47 -28.34 -4.40
N PRO A 178 6.27 -28.95 -3.21
CA PRO A 178 6.94 -28.51 -1.99
C PRO A 178 8.46 -28.33 -2.17
N GLY A 179 8.97 -27.19 -1.73
CA GLY A 179 10.37 -26.78 -1.87
C GLY A 179 10.69 -26.01 -3.16
N GLN A 180 9.77 -25.92 -4.12
CA GLN A 180 9.96 -25.13 -5.34
C GLN A 180 9.62 -23.65 -5.10
N SER A 181 10.37 -22.77 -5.79
CA SER A 181 10.12 -21.33 -5.80
C SER A 181 10.22 -20.74 -7.20
N ILE A 182 9.48 -19.65 -7.41
CA ILE A 182 9.50 -18.84 -8.64
C ILE A 182 9.53 -17.36 -8.29
N THR A 183 10.11 -16.58 -9.21
CA THR A 183 10.14 -15.13 -9.15
C THR A 183 9.32 -14.54 -10.28
N VAL A 184 8.50 -13.56 -9.93
CA VAL A 184 7.54 -12.91 -10.85
C VAL A 184 7.59 -11.40 -10.67
N ASP A 185 7.41 -10.67 -11.76
CA ASP A 185 7.16 -9.24 -11.78
C ASP A 185 5.70 -8.98 -11.43
N VAL A 186 5.46 -8.09 -10.48
CA VAL A 186 4.13 -7.68 -10.03
C VAL A 186 3.98 -6.19 -10.30
N PHE A 187 2.99 -5.81 -11.10
CA PHE A 187 2.67 -4.41 -11.34
C PHE A 187 1.58 -3.93 -10.41
N ASP A 188 1.89 -2.85 -9.71
CA ASP A 188 0.94 -2.07 -8.93
C ASP A 188 0.55 -0.82 -9.72
N PRO A 189 -0.71 -0.74 -10.19
CA PRO A 189 -1.17 0.37 -11.01
C PRO A 189 -1.31 1.69 -10.25
N LEU A 190 -1.51 1.68 -8.92
CA LEU A 190 -1.68 2.91 -8.14
C LEU A 190 -0.34 3.62 -7.94
N SER A 191 0.70 2.85 -7.61
CA SER A 191 2.07 3.36 -7.49
C SER A 191 2.79 3.49 -8.85
N ARG A 192 2.21 2.97 -9.94
CA ARG A 192 2.81 2.88 -11.28
C ARG A 192 4.18 2.21 -11.26
N SER A 193 4.32 1.16 -10.46
CA SER A 193 5.60 0.51 -10.22
C SER A 193 5.54 -1.00 -10.44
N VAL A 194 6.69 -1.59 -10.76
CA VAL A 194 6.87 -3.03 -10.94
C VAL A 194 7.80 -3.52 -9.84
N GLN A 195 7.37 -4.53 -9.11
CA GLN A 195 8.09 -5.10 -7.96
C GLN A 195 8.31 -6.60 -8.19
N LYS A 196 9.40 -7.14 -7.65
CA LYS A 196 9.64 -8.59 -7.67
C LYS A 196 8.87 -9.25 -6.52
N SER A 197 8.17 -10.34 -6.83
CA SER A 197 7.55 -11.22 -5.86
C SER A 197 8.18 -12.60 -5.94
N ILE A 198 8.38 -13.22 -4.76
CA ILE A 198 8.90 -14.58 -4.64
C ILE A 198 7.76 -15.45 -4.10
N ILE A 199 7.43 -16.49 -4.85
CA ILE A 199 6.42 -17.47 -4.49
C ILE A 199 7.13 -18.78 -4.20
N THR A 200 6.87 -19.37 -3.03
CA THR A 200 7.50 -20.64 -2.62
C THR A 200 6.44 -21.60 -2.10
N SER A 201 6.42 -22.82 -2.64
CA SER A 201 5.58 -23.90 -2.12
C SER A 201 6.26 -24.56 -0.93
N GLN A 202 5.54 -24.63 0.20
CA GLN A 202 6.09 -25.12 1.47
C GLN A 202 5.73 -26.58 1.69
N SER A 203 4.45 -26.93 1.54
CA SER A 203 3.94 -28.28 1.84
C SER A 203 2.58 -28.52 1.18
N LYS A 204 2.15 -29.79 1.17
CA LYS A 204 0.77 -30.19 0.86
C LYS A 204 0.00 -30.28 2.18
N GLU A 205 -1.16 -29.64 2.24
CA GLU A 205 -2.03 -29.60 3.42
C GLU A 205 -3.49 -29.82 2.98
N THR A 206 -4.24 -30.63 3.73
CA THR A 206 -5.69 -30.76 3.54
C THR A 206 -6.38 -29.81 4.50
N LEU A 207 -7.15 -28.86 3.97
CA LEU A 207 -7.94 -27.91 4.75
C LEU A 207 -9.40 -28.35 4.81
N GLN A 208 -10.01 -28.23 5.98
CA GLN A 208 -11.45 -28.39 6.12
C GLN A 208 -12.12 -27.02 5.98
N ILE A 209 -12.81 -26.78 4.86
CA ILE A 209 -13.55 -25.53 4.61
C ILE A 209 -14.99 -25.86 4.28
N ALA A 210 -15.93 -25.17 4.95
CA ALA A 210 -17.36 -25.38 4.77
C ALA A 210 -17.81 -26.87 4.92
N GLY A 211 -17.07 -27.66 5.70
CA GLY A 211 -17.34 -29.09 5.91
C GLY A 211 -16.71 -30.02 4.86
N GLU A 212 -16.09 -29.48 3.82
CA GLU A 212 -15.38 -30.25 2.78
C GLU A 212 -13.87 -30.29 3.07
N ASN A 213 -13.24 -31.44 2.81
CA ASN A 213 -11.79 -31.58 2.84
C ASN A 213 -11.23 -31.23 1.46
N ILE A 214 -10.38 -30.20 1.42
CA ILE A 214 -9.79 -29.67 0.19
C ILE A 214 -8.28 -29.83 0.29
N ASP A 215 -7.71 -30.59 -0.64
CA ASP A 215 -6.26 -30.73 -0.76
C ASP A 215 -5.66 -29.46 -1.37
N THR A 216 -4.63 -28.94 -0.72
CA THR A 216 -4.00 -27.67 -1.08
C THR A 216 -2.48 -27.74 -0.98
N TYR A 217 -1.83 -26.84 -1.72
CA TYR A 217 -0.46 -26.44 -1.53
C TYR A 217 -0.44 -25.21 -0.65
N ARG A 218 0.24 -25.28 0.49
CA ARG A 218 0.55 -24.11 1.29
C ARG A 218 1.77 -23.42 0.71
N MET A 219 1.59 -22.18 0.26
CA MET A 219 2.59 -21.34 -0.36
C MET A 219 2.85 -20.08 0.45
N THR A 220 4.04 -19.52 0.30
CA THR A 220 4.38 -18.18 0.78
C THR A 220 4.60 -17.26 -0.41
N VAL A 221 3.97 -16.09 -0.38
CA VAL A 221 4.13 -15.03 -1.38
C VAL A 221 4.77 -13.84 -0.72
N THR A 222 6.01 -13.53 -1.09
CA THR A 222 6.76 -12.41 -0.53
C THR A 222 6.86 -11.29 -1.56
N LEU A 223 6.26 -10.14 -1.25
CA LEU A 223 6.28 -8.93 -2.07
C LEU A 223 6.78 -7.77 -1.22
N SER A 224 7.83 -7.06 -1.66
CA SER A 224 8.41 -5.94 -0.91
C SER A 224 8.73 -6.26 0.56
N GLY A 225 9.26 -7.46 0.82
CA GLY A 225 9.61 -7.95 2.16
C GLY A 225 8.43 -8.40 3.02
N LEU A 226 7.21 -8.32 2.52
CA LEU A 226 5.99 -8.71 3.21
C LEU A 226 5.54 -10.08 2.71
N THR A 227 5.40 -11.04 3.64
CA THR A 227 5.07 -12.43 3.29
C THR A 227 3.63 -12.75 3.66
N SER A 228 2.83 -13.08 2.65
CA SER A 228 1.50 -13.70 2.79
C SER A 228 1.61 -15.21 2.76
N THR A 229 0.77 -15.91 3.52
CA THR A 229 0.57 -17.36 3.37
C THR A 229 -0.68 -17.59 2.54
N VAL A 230 -0.59 -18.46 1.53
CA VAL A 230 -1.69 -18.75 0.62
C VAL A 230 -1.85 -20.26 0.46
N TRP A 231 -3.09 -20.73 0.52
CA TRP A 231 -3.44 -22.12 0.25
C TRP A 231 -4.15 -22.19 -1.10
N VAL A 232 -3.60 -23.01 -1.98
CA VAL A 232 -4.00 -23.11 -3.37
C VAL A 232 -4.28 -24.56 -3.72
N THR A 233 -5.39 -24.87 -4.38
CA THR A 233 -5.68 -26.23 -4.87
C THR A 233 -4.74 -26.63 -6.01
N PRO A 234 -4.64 -27.93 -6.36
CA PRO A 234 -3.89 -28.38 -7.54
C PRO A 234 -4.32 -27.73 -8.87
N ASP A 235 -5.57 -27.29 -8.98
CA ASP A 235 -6.12 -26.58 -10.13
C ASP A 235 -6.04 -25.04 -10.01
N GLN A 236 -5.24 -24.57 -9.04
CA GLN A 236 -4.88 -23.17 -8.80
C GLN A 236 -6.02 -22.25 -8.36
N GLU A 237 -7.01 -22.79 -7.65
CA GLU A 237 -7.98 -21.98 -6.94
C GLU A 237 -7.40 -21.57 -5.58
N VAL A 238 -7.56 -20.30 -5.24
CA VAL A 238 -7.16 -19.83 -3.91
C VAL A 238 -8.25 -20.14 -2.90
N VAL A 239 -7.88 -20.94 -1.91
CA VAL A 239 -8.77 -21.48 -0.88
C VAL A 239 -8.71 -20.63 0.38
N GLN A 240 -7.51 -20.22 0.76
CA GLN A 240 -7.29 -19.35 1.92
C GLN A 240 -6.09 -18.44 1.69
N VAL A 241 -6.14 -17.22 2.18
CA VAL A 241 -5.00 -16.29 2.26
C VAL A 241 -4.92 -15.76 3.68
N THR A 242 -3.71 -15.64 4.20
CA THR A 242 -3.41 -14.85 5.39
C THR A 242 -2.39 -13.81 4.99
N THR A 243 -2.81 -12.55 4.96
CA THR A 243 -1.91 -11.43 4.67
C THR A 243 -1.02 -11.17 5.88
N PRO A 244 0.17 -10.57 5.69
CA PRO A 244 1.02 -10.20 6.82
C PRO A 244 0.31 -9.23 7.78
N PHE A 245 -0.69 -8.49 7.30
CA PHE A 245 -1.42 -7.50 8.11
C PHE A 245 -2.62 -8.08 8.86
N GLY A 246 -2.83 -9.40 8.82
CA GLY A 246 -3.88 -10.08 9.58
C GLY A 246 -5.25 -10.12 8.91
N LEU A 247 -5.35 -9.71 7.65
CA LEU A 247 -6.55 -10.02 6.86
C LEU A 247 -6.52 -11.50 6.47
N LYS A 248 -7.62 -12.19 6.75
CA LYS A 248 -7.85 -13.57 6.34
C LYS A 248 -8.82 -13.57 5.17
N LEU A 249 -8.47 -14.26 4.08
CA LEU A 249 -9.40 -14.54 3.01
C LEU A 249 -9.70 -16.03 3.04
N LYS A 250 -10.97 -16.42 2.94
CA LYS A 250 -11.40 -17.84 2.98
C LYS A 250 -12.42 -18.08 1.88
N LYS A 251 -12.36 -19.24 1.23
CA LYS A 251 -13.37 -19.68 0.25
C LYS A 251 -14.76 -19.67 0.92
N ILE A 252 -15.73 -19.09 0.22
CA ILE A 252 -17.13 -18.95 0.68
C ILE A 252 -18.10 -19.53 -0.35
N SER A 253 -19.31 -19.87 0.12
CA SER A 253 -20.39 -20.31 -0.74
C SER A 253 -21.05 -19.16 -1.54
N LEU A 254 -21.85 -19.52 -2.55
CA LEU A 254 -22.58 -18.56 -3.39
C LEU A 254 -23.53 -17.66 -2.57
N THR A 255 -24.22 -18.25 -1.59
CA THR A 255 -25.22 -17.60 -0.73
C THR A 255 -24.60 -16.64 0.28
N GLU A 256 -23.36 -16.88 0.72
CA GLU A 256 -22.65 -15.99 1.63
C GLU A 256 -22.14 -14.71 0.94
N THR A 257 -22.07 -14.67 -0.39
CA THR A 257 -21.54 -13.53 -1.15
C THR A 257 -22.46 -12.31 -1.07
N THR A 258 -23.77 -12.52 -0.93
CA THR A 258 -24.80 -11.47 -0.93
C THR A 258 -25.15 -10.96 0.47
N ALA A 259 -24.56 -11.52 1.53
CA ALA A 259 -24.79 -11.09 2.89
C ALA A 259 -24.26 -9.66 3.09
N HIS A 260 -25.18 -8.70 3.17
CA HIS A 260 -24.89 -7.30 3.49
C HIS A 260 -24.48 -7.18 4.96
N ILE A 261 -23.46 -6.37 5.25
CA ILE A 261 -23.11 -6.00 6.63
C ILE A 261 -24.18 -4.99 7.10
N PRO A 262 -25.01 -5.31 8.11
CA PRO A 262 -26.09 -4.43 8.53
C PRO A 262 -25.56 -3.08 9.04
N ASP A 263 -26.23 -1.97 8.68
CA ASP A 263 -25.84 -0.62 9.13
C ASP A 263 -25.83 -0.46 10.67
N SER A 264 -26.63 -1.25 11.39
CA SER A 264 -26.64 -1.30 12.86
C SER A 264 -25.31 -1.74 13.45
N GLU A 265 -24.52 -2.56 12.74
CA GLU A 265 -23.19 -2.95 13.19
C GLU A 265 -22.15 -1.85 12.93
N LYS A 266 -22.37 -0.93 11.98
CA LYS A 266 -21.40 0.13 11.63
C LYS A 266 -21.24 1.17 12.75
N GLY A 267 -22.32 1.51 13.44
CA GLY A 267 -22.30 2.46 14.57
C GLY A 267 -21.45 1.98 15.75
N ASP A 268 -21.54 0.69 16.09
CA ASP A 268 -20.71 0.08 17.15
C ASP A 268 -19.24 -0.02 16.74
N ILE A 269 -18.92 -0.25 15.45
CA ILE A 269 -17.52 -0.34 14.99
C ILE A 269 -16.81 1.02 15.03
N ILE A 270 -17.50 2.13 14.76
CA ILE A 270 -16.91 3.49 14.83
C ILE A 270 -16.44 3.80 16.26
N SER A 271 -17.25 3.47 17.27
CA SER A 271 -16.90 3.68 18.68
C SER A 271 -15.91 2.63 19.21
N ALA A 272 -15.94 1.40 18.70
CA ALA A 272 -15.04 0.32 19.10
C ALA A 272 -13.60 0.47 18.58
N THR A 273 -13.37 1.25 17.53
CA THR A 273 -12.04 1.39 16.89
C THR A 273 -11.26 2.63 17.33
N ALA A 274 -11.85 3.55 18.08
CA ALA A 274 -11.13 4.67 18.69
C ALA A 274 -10.27 4.19 19.86
N ILE A 275 -9.02 4.64 19.95
CA ILE A 275 -8.08 4.17 20.97
C ILE A 275 -8.09 5.13 22.15
N LYS A 276 -8.73 4.70 23.25
CA LYS A 276 -8.65 5.41 24.53
C LYS A 276 -7.31 5.09 25.20
N PRO A 277 -6.42 6.07 25.38
CA PRO A 277 -5.13 5.83 25.99
C PRO A 277 -5.26 5.59 27.50
N LYS A 278 -4.32 4.84 28.07
CA LYS A 278 -4.03 4.81 29.51
C LYS A 278 -3.02 5.92 29.85
N GLY A 279 -2.86 6.23 31.14
CA GLY A 279 -1.84 7.15 31.63
C GLY A 279 -2.28 8.62 31.63
N VAL A 280 -1.34 9.53 31.37
CA VAL A 280 -1.58 10.97 31.39
C VAL A 280 -2.51 11.36 30.24
N LYS A 281 -3.50 12.21 30.52
CA LYS A 281 -4.44 12.67 29.48
C LYS A 281 -3.73 13.62 28.50
N PRO A 282 -3.68 13.32 27.19
CA PRO A 282 -3.15 14.24 26.19
C PRO A 282 -4.02 15.48 26.03
N PHE A 283 -3.44 16.51 25.40
CA PHE A 283 -4.15 17.73 25.01
C PHE A 283 -3.57 18.27 23.69
N ARG A 284 -4.40 18.97 22.91
CA ARG A 284 -3.96 19.59 21.64
C ARG A 284 -2.97 20.72 21.88
N GLY A 285 -1.99 20.83 21.00
CA GLY A 285 -0.89 21.80 21.12
C GLY A 285 0.25 21.36 22.03
N ALA A 286 0.25 20.10 22.50
CA ALA A 286 1.39 19.51 23.20
C ALA A 286 2.66 19.65 22.35
N ARG A 287 3.73 20.15 22.96
CA ARG A 287 5.05 20.30 22.35
C ARG A 287 5.77 18.97 22.27
N GLN A 288 5.61 18.13 23.29
CA GLN A 288 6.23 16.83 23.34
C GLN A 288 5.37 15.78 24.04
N MET A 289 5.52 14.52 23.64
CA MET A 289 4.75 13.40 24.18
C MET A 289 5.60 12.14 24.21
N TRP A 290 5.54 11.42 25.34
CA TRP A 290 6.05 10.05 25.45
C TRP A 290 4.89 9.07 25.47
N VAL A 291 4.90 8.14 24.52
CA VAL A 291 3.84 7.14 24.37
C VAL A 291 4.44 5.75 24.27
N LYS A 292 3.99 4.85 25.12
CA LYS A 292 4.22 3.42 24.96
C LYS A 292 3.12 2.85 24.08
N ILE A 293 3.54 2.16 23.02
CA ILE A 293 2.64 1.49 22.07
C ILE A 293 2.83 -0.02 22.24
N GLU A 294 1.80 -0.67 22.75
CA GLU A 294 1.77 -2.13 22.92
C GLU A 294 1.06 -2.79 21.73
N GLY A 295 1.19 -4.11 21.57
CA GLY A 295 0.59 -4.85 20.46
C GLY A 295 1.36 -4.77 19.14
N LEU A 296 2.58 -4.21 19.16
CA LEU A 296 3.46 -4.15 18.01
C LEU A 296 4.21 -5.48 17.80
N THR A 297 4.33 -5.85 16.54
CA THR A 297 5.11 -6.96 15.97
C THR A 297 6.23 -6.39 15.10
N ASN A 298 7.03 -7.23 14.44
CA ASN A 298 8.13 -6.75 13.58
C ASN A 298 7.66 -6.01 12.31
N ILE A 299 6.43 -6.23 11.87
CA ILE A 299 5.93 -5.76 10.56
C ILE A 299 5.04 -4.52 10.65
N ASN A 300 4.51 -4.21 11.82
CA ASN A 300 3.66 -3.05 12.12
C ASN A 300 4.36 -2.11 13.10
N GLN A 301 5.68 -2.00 13.00
CA GLN A 301 6.43 -1.03 13.78
C GLN A 301 6.19 0.39 13.25
N PRO A 302 5.75 1.35 14.08
CA PRO A 302 5.63 2.75 13.67
C PRO A 302 6.97 3.29 13.16
N PRO A 303 6.95 4.10 12.08
CA PRO A 303 8.16 4.67 11.52
C PRO A 303 8.91 5.55 12.52
N VAL A 304 10.19 5.78 12.24
CA VAL A 304 11.02 6.73 12.98
C VAL A 304 11.41 7.90 12.08
N SER A 305 11.48 9.08 12.69
CA SER A 305 11.92 10.33 12.06
C SER A 305 12.82 11.10 13.03
N THR A 306 13.16 12.34 12.67
CA THR A 306 13.89 13.25 13.55
C THR A 306 13.08 13.69 14.77
N TYR A 307 11.74 13.62 14.70
CA TYR A 307 10.85 14.06 15.77
C TYR A 307 10.02 12.94 16.39
N GLN A 308 9.82 11.80 15.70
CA GLN A 308 9.22 10.59 16.25
C GLN A 308 10.31 9.53 16.41
N VAL A 309 10.85 9.38 17.62
CA VAL A 309 12.02 8.55 17.90
C VAL A 309 11.63 7.36 18.76
N ARG A 310 12.08 6.17 18.37
CA ARG A 310 11.93 4.97 19.21
C ARG A 310 12.96 4.98 20.34
N THR A 311 12.48 4.77 21.55
CA THR A 311 13.25 4.71 22.79
C THR A 311 13.00 3.38 23.51
N ALA A 312 13.73 3.12 24.59
CA ALA A 312 13.49 1.95 25.45
C ALA A 312 12.12 1.99 26.16
N GLN A 313 11.53 3.19 26.31
CA GLN A 313 10.26 3.42 27.03
C GLN A 313 9.06 3.54 26.07
N GLY A 314 9.24 3.30 24.77
CA GLY A 314 8.24 3.55 23.74
C GLY A 314 8.70 4.60 22.76
N TYR A 315 7.80 5.46 22.30
CA TYR A 315 8.07 6.50 21.33
C TYR A 315 8.09 7.88 22.00
N PHE A 316 9.10 8.66 21.63
CA PHE A 316 9.18 10.08 21.95
C PHE A 316 8.79 10.89 20.72
N ILE A 317 7.82 11.78 20.86
CA ILE A 317 7.32 12.64 19.80
C ILE A 317 7.57 14.08 20.22
N ASN A 318 8.43 14.79 19.48
CA ASN A 318 8.84 16.16 19.76
C ASN A 318 9.04 16.93 18.45
N PRO A 319 7.96 17.39 17.81
CA PRO A 319 8.03 18.19 16.59
C PRO A 319 8.92 19.44 16.77
N PRO A 320 9.65 19.86 15.73
CA PRO A 320 10.57 20.99 15.85
C PRO A 320 9.79 22.28 16.11
N ALA A 321 10.16 23.04 17.15
CA ALA A 321 9.57 24.36 17.41
C ALA A 321 9.92 25.39 16.31
N GLU A 322 11.14 25.29 15.77
CA GLU A 322 11.64 26.13 14.67
C GLU A 322 12.20 25.22 13.58
N PRO A 323 11.41 24.94 12.53
CA PRO A 323 11.87 24.16 11.40
C PRO A 323 13.04 24.83 10.70
N LYS A 324 14.01 24.01 10.30
CA LYS A 324 15.11 24.47 9.43
C LYS A 324 14.55 24.87 8.05
N SER A 325 15.42 25.45 7.24
CA SER A 325 15.16 25.64 5.81
C SER A 325 16.49 25.53 5.08
N LEU A 326 16.89 24.30 4.75
CA LEU A 326 18.15 24.01 4.09
C LEU A 326 17.95 23.82 2.57
N PRO A 327 18.84 24.35 1.72
CA PRO A 327 18.81 24.07 0.29
C PRO A 327 18.95 22.57 0.00
N LEU A 328 18.19 22.06 -0.97
CA LEU A 328 18.24 20.67 -1.41
C LEU A 328 19.47 20.39 -2.30
N THR A 329 20.65 20.37 -1.68
CA THR A 329 21.88 19.96 -2.37
C THR A 329 21.80 18.50 -2.83
N GLU A 330 22.59 18.11 -3.83
CA GLU A 330 22.65 16.73 -4.30
C GLU A 330 22.92 15.72 -3.16
N LYS A 331 23.77 16.09 -2.20
CA LYS A 331 24.05 15.28 -1.02
C LYS A 331 22.80 15.06 -0.16
N ILE A 332 22.01 16.10 0.05
CA ILE A 332 20.76 16.02 0.81
C ILE A 332 19.74 15.20 0.04
N MET A 333 19.60 15.42 -1.27
CA MET A 333 18.67 14.68 -2.13
C MET A 333 18.90 13.16 -2.05
N ARG A 334 20.14 12.69 -1.96
CA ARG A 334 20.48 11.26 -1.79
C ARG A 334 20.03 10.65 -0.45
N THR A 335 19.66 11.48 0.53
CA THR A 335 19.16 11.03 1.84
C THR A 335 17.64 10.94 1.90
N ILE A 336 16.96 11.43 0.86
CA ILE A 336 15.52 11.52 0.79
C ILE A 336 15.01 10.46 -0.21
N PRO A 337 13.93 9.74 0.09
CA PRO A 337 13.36 8.79 -0.86
C PRO A 337 12.85 9.49 -2.13
N ASP A 338 13.18 8.94 -3.30
CA ASP A 338 12.84 9.54 -4.61
C ASP A 338 11.32 9.77 -4.81
N ASN A 339 10.49 8.88 -4.24
CA ASN A 339 9.04 8.94 -4.31
C ASN A 339 8.41 10.10 -3.50
N THR A 340 9.22 10.94 -2.86
CA THR A 340 8.76 12.11 -2.10
C THR A 340 8.74 13.38 -2.93
N LEU A 341 9.28 13.35 -4.16
CA LEU A 341 9.29 14.47 -5.10
C LEU A 341 8.47 14.22 -6.36
N THR A 342 8.21 12.97 -6.69
CA THR A 342 7.43 12.57 -7.87
C THR A 342 5.97 12.34 -7.51
N GLY A 343 5.08 12.51 -8.48
CA GLY A 343 3.67 12.21 -8.34
C GLY A 343 3.30 10.76 -8.66
N ASP A 344 2.04 10.42 -8.39
CA ASP A 344 1.43 9.12 -8.70
C ASP A 344 0.00 9.33 -9.26
N ALA A 345 -0.80 8.27 -9.33
CA ALA A 345 -2.16 8.33 -9.86
C ALA A 345 -3.10 9.28 -9.06
N LEU A 346 -2.76 9.58 -7.81
CA LEU A 346 -3.57 10.32 -6.85
C LEU A 346 -2.91 11.64 -6.41
N ILE A 347 -1.58 11.70 -6.42
CA ILE A 347 -0.76 12.87 -6.12
C ILE A 347 -0.24 13.42 -7.45
N GLN A 348 -1.10 14.09 -8.23
CA GLN A 348 -0.76 14.51 -9.59
C GLN A 348 0.10 15.80 -9.65
N SER A 349 1.27 15.79 -8.99
CA SER A 349 2.16 16.97 -8.86
C SER A 349 2.67 17.54 -10.19
N GLU A 350 2.76 16.73 -11.23
CA GLU A 350 3.21 17.11 -12.56
C GLU A 350 2.09 17.70 -13.42
N HIS A 351 0.84 17.71 -12.93
CA HIS A 351 -0.30 18.21 -13.67
C HIS A 351 -0.24 19.75 -13.82
N PRO A 352 -0.47 20.33 -15.01
CA PRO A 352 -0.36 21.77 -15.24
C PRO A 352 -1.17 22.64 -14.28
N LYS A 353 -2.41 22.25 -13.95
CA LYS A 353 -3.25 22.96 -12.97
C LYS A 353 -2.65 22.97 -11.56
N ILE A 354 -2.07 21.84 -11.12
CA ILE A 354 -1.40 21.74 -9.81
C ILE A 354 -0.15 22.63 -9.82
N GLN A 355 0.68 22.52 -10.86
CA GLN A 355 1.91 23.32 -10.98
C GLN A 355 1.63 24.83 -11.05
N GLN A 356 0.59 25.23 -11.79
CA GLN A 356 0.17 26.63 -11.85
C GLN A 356 -0.29 27.12 -10.48
N MET A 357 -1.20 26.39 -9.83
CA MET A 357 -1.70 26.75 -8.50
C MET A 357 -0.57 26.83 -7.48
N ALA A 358 0.34 25.85 -7.47
CA ALA A 358 1.47 25.84 -6.55
C ALA A 358 2.39 27.05 -6.77
N LYS A 359 2.66 27.44 -8.03
CA LYS A 359 3.42 28.66 -8.38
C LYS A 359 2.71 29.93 -7.93
N GLU A 360 1.39 30.03 -8.11
CA GLU A 360 0.58 31.16 -7.66
C GLU A 360 0.62 31.32 -6.13
N ILE A 361 0.54 30.21 -5.39
CA ILE A 361 0.60 30.19 -3.93
C ILE A 361 1.98 30.65 -3.43
N VAL A 362 3.07 30.08 -3.95
CA VAL A 362 4.42 30.37 -3.42
C VAL A 362 4.98 31.70 -3.91
N GLY A 363 4.61 32.14 -5.11
CA GLY A 363 5.14 33.33 -5.77
C GLY A 363 6.66 33.23 -5.98
N THR A 364 7.40 34.25 -5.54
CA THR A 364 8.86 34.32 -5.66
C THR A 364 9.63 33.75 -4.47
N GLU A 365 8.93 33.20 -3.47
CA GLU A 365 9.55 32.64 -2.27
C GLU A 365 10.52 31.51 -2.65
N GLN A 366 11.68 31.47 -1.99
CA GLN A 366 12.71 30.46 -2.22
C GLN A 366 12.92 29.56 -1.00
N ASP A 367 12.63 30.08 0.18
CA ASP A 367 12.74 29.36 1.44
C ASP A 367 11.73 28.19 1.50
N LEU A 368 12.22 26.96 1.68
CA LEU A 368 11.39 25.76 1.60
C LEU A 368 10.33 25.72 2.70
N TRP A 369 10.68 26.18 3.90
CA TRP A 369 9.75 26.22 5.01
C TRP A 369 8.65 27.25 4.76
N LYS A 370 9.00 28.48 4.34
CA LYS A 370 8.01 29.50 4.00
C LYS A 370 7.13 29.11 2.82
N LYS A 371 7.66 28.42 1.81
CA LYS A 371 6.84 27.83 0.73
C LYS A 371 5.82 26.84 1.32
N SER A 372 6.28 25.95 2.20
CA SER A 372 5.42 24.96 2.86
C SER A 372 4.32 25.63 3.69
N GLN A 373 4.64 26.70 4.42
CA GLN A 373 3.67 27.50 5.18
C GLN A 373 2.64 28.17 4.27
N LYS A 374 3.04 28.77 3.15
CA LYS A 374 2.10 29.36 2.18
C LYS A 374 1.13 28.32 1.61
N ILE A 375 1.63 27.13 1.28
CA ILE A 375 0.79 26.02 0.80
C ILE A 375 -0.15 25.55 1.90
N TYR A 376 0.34 25.41 3.13
CA TYR A 376 -0.46 25.08 4.30
C TYR A 376 -1.61 26.08 4.51
N ASP A 377 -1.29 27.37 4.57
CA ASP A 377 -2.26 28.45 4.79
C ASP A 377 -3.33 28.44 3.71
N TRP A 378 -2.91 28.22 2.47
CA TRP A 378 -3.83 28.17 1.34
C TRP A 378 -4.73 26.94 1.39
N VAL A 379 -4.20 25.74 1.67
CA VAL A 379 -5.02 24.52 1.76
C VAL A 379 -6.01 24.65 2.91
N PHE A 380 -5.56 25.02 4.11
CA PHE A 380 -6.41 25.18 5.28
C PHE A 380 -7.55 26.20 5.07
N LYS A 381 -7.27 27.28 4.32
CA LYS A 381 -8.25 28.33 4.05
C LYS A 381 -9.21 28.01 2.90
N ASN A 382 -8.77 27.28 1.88
CA ASN A 382 -9.52 27.14 0.62
C ASN A 382 -10.13 25.76 0.41
N ILE A 383 -9.89 24.80 1.30
CA ILE A 383 -10.52 23.48 1.26
C ILE A 383 -11.48 23.35 2.43
N GLU A 384 -12.76 23.18 2.12
CA GLU A 384 -13.80 22.94 3.12
C GLU A 384 -13.64 21.53 3.72
N LYS A 385 -13.66 21.45 5.06
CA LYS A 385 -13.59 20.18 5.78
C LYS A 385 -14.94 19.48 5.69
N LYS A 386 -15.00 18.43 4.88
CA LYS A 386 -16.21 17.63 4.68
C LYS A 386 -15.82 16.17 4.65
N ILE A 387 -16.49 15.34 5.46
CA ILE A 387 -16.26 13.90 5.48
C ILE A 387 -16.45 13.37 4.06
N SER A 388 -15.42 12.71 3.54
CA SER A 388 -15.37 12.22 2.17
C SER A 388 -14.78 10.80 2.24
N PRO A 389 -15.61 9.74 2.23
CA PRO A 389 -15.12 8.37 2.21
C PRO A 389 -14.51 7.99 0.84
N ASN A 390 -14.02 8.97 0.09
CA ASN A 390 -13.57 8.83 -1.27
C ASN A 390 -12.08 8.51 -1.34
N ILE A 391 -11.68 7.98 -2.49
CA ILE A 391 -10.27 7.89 -2.86
C ILE A 391 -9.78 9.30 -3.19
N PRO A 392 -8.85 9.87 -2.41
CA PRO A 392 -8.44 11.25 -2.60
C PRO A 392 -7.64 11.40 -3.88
N SER A 393 -8.00 12.36 -4.72
CA SER A 393 -7.20 12.80 -5.87
C SER A 393 -6.90 14.28 -5.75
N ALA A 394 -5.61 14.64 -5.77
CA ALA A 394 -5.17 16.02 -5.59
C ALA A 394 -5.86 16.97 -6.58
N LEU A 395 -6.00 16.56 -7.83
CA LEU A 395 -6.67 17.39 -8.82
C LEU A 395 -8.16 17.55 -8.55
N THR A 396 -8.87 16.47 -8.22
CA THR A 396 -10.30 16.55 -7.87
C THR A 396 -10.51 17.46 -6.66
N VAL A 397 -9.64 17.40 -5.65
CA VAL A 397 -9.72 18.27 -4.46
C VAL A 397 -9.45 19.72 -4.83
N LEU A 398 -8.48 19.99 -5.73
CA LEU A 398 -8.22 21.32 -6.24
C LEU A 398 -9.45 21.92 -6.97
N GLU A 399 -10.22 21.09 -7.68
CA GLU A 399 -11.41 21.53 -8.42
C GLU A 399 -12.64 21.68 -7.52
N THR A 400 -12.88 20.72 -6.63
CA THR A 400 -14.09 20.64 -5.79
C THR A 400 -14.00 21.49 -4.52
N ARG A 401 -12.80 21.79 -4.03
CA ARG A 401 -12.56 22.62 -2.84
C ARG A 401 -13.15 22.06 -1.54
N GLN A 402 -13.31 20.75 -1.46
CA GLN A 402 -13.83 20.07 -0.28
C GLN A 402 -13.13 18.73 -0.07
N GLY A 403 -13.09 18.26 1.18
CA GLY A 403 -12.62 16.92 1.54
C GLY A 403 -12.25 16.80 3.00
N ASP A 404 -11.81 15.62 3.42
CA ASP A 404 -11.35 15.36 4.79
C ASP A 404 -9.82 15.37 4.89
N CYS A 405 -9.28 14.78 5.96
CA CYS A 405 -7.85 14.71 6.21
C CYS A 405 -7.05 14.10 5.05
N ASN A 406 -7.62 13.11 4.34
CA ASN A 406 -6.96 12.47 3.22
C ASN A 406 -6.85 13.41 2.02
N GLU A 407 -7.94 14.08 1.65
CA GLU A 407 -7.95 15.06 0.57
C GLU A 407 -7.01 16.24 0.82
N HIS A 408 -6.98 16.76 2.05
CA HIS A 408 -6.05 17.83 2.42
C HIS A 408 -4.60 17.38 2.32
N ALA A 409 -4.27 16.19 2.84
CA ALA A 409 -2.91 15.66 2.79
C ALA A 409 -2.45 15.38 1.35
N VAL A 410 -3.32 14.81 0.52
CA VAL A 410 -3.03 14.52 -0.90
C VAL A 410 -2.86 15.80 -1.71
N LEU A 411 -3.74 16.79 -1.57
CA LEU A 411 -3.62 18.06 -2.27
C LEU A 411 -2.38 18.84 -1.82
N PHE A 412 -2.14 18.95 -0.50
CA PHE A 412 -0.93 19.58 0.02
C PHE A 412 0.32 18.94 -0.59
N THR A 413 0.38 17.60 -0.57
CA THR A 413 1.53 16.85 -1.08
C THR A 413 1.77 17.13 -2.56
N ALA A 414 0.71 17.16 -3.38
CA ALA A 414 0.84 17.46 -4.80
C ALA A 414 1.33 18.90 -5.05
N LEU A 415 0.79 19.89 -4.34
CA LEU A 415 1.22 21.29 -4.45
C LEU A 415 2.67 21.47 -4.01
N ALA A 416 3.07 20.85 -2.90
CA ALA A 416 4.43 20.92 -2.36
C ALA A 416 5.46 20.28 -3.30
N ARG A 417 5.17 19.07 -3.80
CA ARG A 417 6.03 18.38 -4.78
C ARG A 417 6.16 19.17 -6.08
N ALA A 418 5.09 19.82 -6.55
CA ALA A 418 5.09 20.64 -7.77
C ALA A 418 6.04 21.85 -7.73
N VAL A 419 6.43 22.30 -6.53
CA VAL A 419 7.42 23.39 -6.32
C VAL A 419 8.74 22.88 -5.73
N GLY A 420 8.98 21.58 -5.80
CA GLY A 420 10.24 20.93 -5.44
C GLY A 420 10.45 20.73 -3.93
N ILE A 421 9.38 20.63 -3.14
CA ILE A 421 9.45 20.33 -1.71
C ILE A 421 9.21 18.82 -1.51
N PRO A 422 10.22 18.04 -1.08
CA PRO A 422 10.04 16.63 -0.80
C PRO A 422 9.03 16.46 0.32
N THR A 423 7.96 15.72 0.03
CA THR A 423 6.79 15.61 0.91
C THR A 423 6.30 14.17 0.95
N ARG A 424 5.92 13.69 2.13
CA ARG A 424 5.28 12.39 2.32
C ARG A 424 4.02 12.51 3.16
N ILE A 425 3.02 11.69 2.84
CA ILE A 425 1.80 11.57 3.63
C ILE A 425 2.08 10.66 4.83
N CYS A 426 1.61 11.08 5.98
CA CYS A 426 1.63 10.33 7.22
C CYS A 426 0.22 9.85 7.52
N ILE A 427 0.07 8.56 7.80
CA ILE A 427 -1.20 7.99 8.24
C ILE A 427 -0.97 7.40 9.62
N GLY A 428 -1.84 7.75 10.55
CA GLY A 428 -1.67 7.33 11.93
C GLY A 428 -2.80 7.77 12.84
N LEU A 429 -2.42 8.14 14.05
CA LEU A 429 -3.34 8.44 15.13
C LEU A 429 -3.14 9.86 15.64
N VAL A 430 -4.24 10.57 15.86
CA VAL A 430 -4.23 11.92 16.42
C VAL A 430 -5.23 12.01 17.57
N TRP A 431 -4.84 12.71 18.65
CA TRP A 431 -5.72 12.96 19.78
C TRP A 431 -6.88 13.87 19.39
N SER A 432 -8.08 13.47 19.79
CA SER A 432 -9.29 14.29 19.71
C SER A 432 -9.81 14.59 21.11
N ASP A 433 -9.88 15.89 21.45
CA ASP A 433 -10.49 16.34 22.70
C ASP A 433 -12.01 16.05 22.74
N GLU A 434 -12.67 15.99 21.59
CA GLU A 434 -14.10 15.66 21.53
C GLU A 434 -14.35 14.17 21.83
N LEU A 435 -13.57 13.28 21.21
CA LEU A 435 -13.71 11.83 21.40
C LEU A 435 -13.03 11.33 22.69
N GLN A 436 -12.16 12.15 23.29
CA GLN A 436 -11.29 11.76 24.40
C GLN A 436 -10.51 10.47 24.06
N ALA A 437 -10.06 10.38 22.81
CA ALA A 437 -9.42 9.21 22.24
C ALA A 437 -8.52 9.59 21.06
N PHE A 438 -7.61 8.69 20.71
CA PHE A 438 -6.86 8.73 19.47
C PHE A 438 -7.68 8.10 18.34
N GLY A 439 -7.84 8.84 17.24
CA GLY A 439 -8.55 8.38 16.04
C GLY A 439 -7.68 8.44 14.80
N TYR A 440 -8.15 7.83 13.71
CA TYR A 440 -7.51 7.92 12.40
C TYR A 440 -7.27 9.37 12.00
N HIS A 441 -6.07 9.65 11.51
CA HIS A 441 -5.81 10.89 10.80
C HIS A 441 -4.74 10.73 9.72
N ALA A 442 -4.82 11.58 8.70
CA ALA A 442 -3.80 11.73 7.68
C ALA A 442 -3.30 13.18 7.68
N TRP A 443 -1.98 13.36 7.69
CA TRP A 443 -1.31 14.65 7.58
C TRP A 443 -0.07 14.51 6.70
N VAL A 444 0.80 15.52 6.66
CA VAL A 444 1.98 15.51 5.80
C VAL A 444 3.26 15.79 6.60
N GLU A 445 4.37 15.30 6.09
CA GLU A 445 5.70 15.76 6.47
C GLU A 445 6.41 16.33 5.25
N VAL A 446 7.02 17.50 5.42
CA VAL A 446 7.89 18.14 4.42
C VAL A 446 9.35 18.01 4.85
N PHE A 447 10.25 17.81 3.89
CA PHE A 447 11.68 17.83 4.14
C PHE A 447 12.23 19.24 3.90
N VAL A 448 12.60 19.93 4.97
CA VAL A 448 13.17 21.30 4.95
C VAL A 448 14.57 21.36 5.58
N GLY A 449 15.27 20.23 5.54
CA GLY A 449 16.55 19.98 6.22
C GLY A 449 16.42 18.80 7.17
N ASP A 450 15.25 18.68 7.79
CA ASP A 450 14.75 17.49 8.49
C ASP A 450 13.27 17.30 8.09
N TRP A 451 12.69 16.15 8.42
CA TRP A 451 11.26 15.91 8.24
C TRP A 451 10.47 16.70 9.29
N THR A 452 9.62 17.61 8.83
CA THR A 452 8.79 18.48 9.68
C THR A 452 7.31 18.18 9.41
N PRO A 453 6.52 17.85 10.44
CA PRO A 453 5.11 17.54 10.26
C PRO A 453 4.27 18.81 10.12
N ILE A 454 3.32 18.81 9.20
CA ILE A 454 2.34 19.88 8.97
C ILE A 454 0.96 19.21 8.89
N ASP A 455 -0.04 19.84 9.50
CA ASP A 455 -1.42 19.39 9.39
C ASP A 455 -2.32 20.50 8.80
N PRO A 456 -2.55 20.48 7.48
CA PRO A 456 -3.43 21.43 6.81
C PRO A 456 -4.91 21.22 7.12
N THR A 457 -5.31 20.10 7.71
CA THR A 457 -6.72 19.82 8.08
C THR A 457 -7.04 20.42 9.43
N LEU A 458 -6.14 20.28 10.40
CA LEU A 458 -6.37 20.78 11.76
C LEU A 458 -5.82 22.20 11.98
N GLY A 459 -5.26 22.82 10.95
CA GLY A 459 -4.75 24.19 11.04
C GLY A 459 -3.50 24.27 11.89
N GLN A 460 -2.59 23.30 11.73
CA GLN A 460 -1.32 23.28 12.42
C GLN A 460 -0.19 23.40 11.41
N ALA A 461 0.39 24.61 11.34
CA ALA A 461 1.58 24.85 10.54
C ALA A 461 2.75 23.93 10.94
N ILE A 462 2.79 23.52 12.21
CA ILE A 462 3.62 22.43 12.71
C ILE A 462 2.68 21.51 13.50
N ALA A 463 2.52 20.26 13.07
CA ALA A 463 1.65 19.33 13.76
C ALA A 463 2.19 19.06 15.18
N ASP A 464 1.30 19.01 16.17
CA ASP A 464 1.67 18.87 17.57
C ASP A 464 2.10 17.43 17.93
N ALA A 465 2.62 17.24 19.15
CA ALA A 465 3.14 15.95 19.60
C ALA A 465 2.05 14.85 19.75
N THR A 466 0.77 15.17 19.58
CA THR A 466 -0.31 14.17 19.61
C THR A 466 -0.47 13.42 18.28
N HIS A 467 0.36 13.71 17.28
CA HIS A 467 0.39 13.02 16.00
C HIS A 467 1.35 11.83 16.04
N ILE A 468 0.80 10.62 16.10
CA ILE A 468 1.55 9.35 16.11
C ILE A 468 1.51 8.74 14.71
N ALA A 469 2.58 8.87 13.92
CA ALA A 469 2.67 8.28 12.59
C ALA A 469 2.76 6.75 12.71
N LEU A 470 1.89 6.01 12.02
CA LEU A 470 1.93 4.54 11.98
C LEU A 470 2.49 4.01 10.66
N ILE A 471 2.19 4.67 9.55
CA ILE A 471 2.70 4.33 8.21
C ILE A 471 2.89 5.60 7.38
N TYR A 472 3.79 5.54 6.39
CA TYR A 472 3.94 6.56 5.35
C TYR A 472 3.39 6.04 4.03
N GLY A 473 2.78 6.93 3.24
CA GLY A 473 2.23 6.65 1.92
C GLY A 473 0.79 7.08 1.79
N ASN A 474 0.16 6.74 0.68
CA ASN A 474 -1.22 7.12 0.36
C ASN A 474 -2.15 5.89 0.51
N ILE A 475 -3.31 5.90 -0.14
CA ILE A 475 -4.37 4.89 0.00
C ILE A 475 -3.90 3.46 -0.25
N GLU A 476 -2.87 3.27 -1.08
CA GLU A 476 -2.25 1.98 -1.34
C GLU A 476 -1.66 1.35 -0.08
N GLN A 477 -1.40 2.12 0.99
CA GLN A 477 -0.89 1.58 2.26
C GLN A 477 -2.01 1.26 3.26
N TRP A 478 -3.28 1.61 2.99
CA TRP A 478 -4.36 1.47 3.98
C TRP A 478 -4.58 0.05 4.47
N PHE A 479 -4.40 -0.95 3.61
CA PHE A 479 -4.53 -2.35 4.04
C PHE A 479 -3.54 -2.70 5.15
N ARG A 480 -2.42 -1.98 5.28
CA ARG A 480 -1.43 -2.19 6.35
C ARG A 480 -1.96 -1.73 7.71
N LEU A 481 -2.91 -0.80 7.74
CA LEU A 481 -3.55 -0.36 8.98
C LEU A 481 -4.26 -1.50 9.70
N SER A 482 -4.74 -2.51 8.97
CA SER A 482 -5.37 -3.71 9.56
C SER A 482 -4.46 -4.43 10.56
N SER A 483 -3.14 -4.30 10.43
CA SER A 483 -2.17 -4.86 11.38
C SER A 483 -2.14 -4.13 12.73
N TYR A 484 -2.76 -2.97 12.84
CA TYR A 484 -2.84 -2.19 14.06
C TYR A 484 -4.23 -2.29 14.71
N VAL A 485 -5.29 -2.47 13.89
CA VAL A 485 -6.68 -2.50 14.36
C VAL A 485 -6.89 -3.63 15.37
N ASN A 486 -7.49 -3.30 16.52
CA ASN A 486 -7.75 -4.20 17.66
C ASN A 486 -6.50 -4.88 18.27
N GLN A 487 -5.29 -4.45 17.89
CA GLN A 487 -4.04 -4.97 18.45
C GLN A 487 -3.35 -3.96 19.35
N ILE A 488 -3.35 -2.68 18.97
CA ILE A 488 -2.56 -1.68 19.67
C ILE A 488 -3.26 -1.11 20.91
N GLN A 489 -2.48 -0.89 21.96
CA GLN A 489 -2.87 -0.11 23.13
C GLN A 489 -1.86 1.04 23.31
N LEU A 490 -2.37 2.20 23.73
CA LEU A 490 -1.55 3.37 24.01
C LEU A 490 -1.51 3.63 25.51
N GLU A 491 -0.32 3.84 26.04
CA GLU A 491 -0.10 4.36 27.39
C GLU A 491 0.74 5.63 27.28
N ILE A 492 0.16 6.76 27.69
CA ILE A 492 0.79 8.07 27.64
C ILE A 492 1.53 8.27 28.95
N ILE A 493 2.86 8.31 28.87
CA ILE A 493 3.74 8.39 30.04
C ILE A 493 3.91 9.86 30.45
N ASN A 494 4.09 10.75 29.48
CA ASN A 494 4.24 12.19 29.70
C ASN A 494 3.72 12.97 28.48
N VAL A 495 3.23 14.18 28.73
CA VAL A 495 2.81 15.16 27.72
C VAL A 495 3.10 16.56 28.26
N GLU A 496 3.77 17.40 27.45
CA GLU A 496 4.15 18.77 27.79
C GLU A 496 3.88 19.74 26.65
#